data_AF-A0A3A4V5U3-F1
#
_entry.id   AF-A0A3A4V5U3-F1
#
_cell.length_a   1.000
_cell.length_b   1.000
_cell.length_c   1.000
_cell.angle_alpha   90.00
_cell.angle_beta   90.00
_cell.angle_gamma   90.00
#
_symmetry.space_group_name_H-M   'P 1'
#
loop_
_entity.id
_entity.type
_entity.pdbx_description
1 polymer ?
#
loop_
_entity_poly.entity_id
_entity_poly.type
_entity_poly.pdbx_seq_one_letter_code
_entity_poly.pdbx_strand_id
1 'polypeptide(L)'
;MKTNKGEIKLELFLKDAPETVNNFLKLSKEGFYDGVRFHRVIKDFMIQSGDPNSKDDDWSNDGMGGPGYSFKDEINPNKLVRGILAMANAGPNTNGSQFFIVTAISAPWLDGRHTAFGRVVSGMETVDAIENTATDKSRGDHPIENITIESIEILD
;
A
#
# COMPACT_ATOMS: atom_id res chain seq x y z
N MET A 1 5.28 -1.66 -10.21
CA MET A 1 5.81 -0.78 -9.15
C MET A 1 7.27 -1.12 -8.95
N LYS A 2 8.17 -0.15 -9.16
CA LYS A 2 9.62 -0.32 -8.98
C LYS A 2 10.01 0.27 -7.63
N THR A 3 10.79 -0.46 -6.85
CA THR A 3 11.29 -0.03 -5.54
C THR A 3 12.80 -0.24 -5.49
N ASN A 4 13.48 0.42 -4.55
CA ASN A 4 14.90 0.17 -4.28
C ASN A 4 15.20 -1.24 -3.72
N LYS A 5 14.17 -2.07 -3.47
CA LYS A 5 14.28 -3.49 -3.07
C LYS A 5 13.92 -4.47 -4.19
N GLY A 6 13.48 -3.97 -5.35
CA GLY A 6 13.05 -4.78 -6.50
C GLY A 6 11.69 -4.36 -7.05
N GLU A 7 11.18 -5.14 -8.01
CA GLU A 7 9.93 -4.85 -8.71
C GLU A 7 8.76 -5.68 -8.18
N ILE A 8 7.59 -5.05 -8.06
CA ILE A 8 6.32 -5.69 -7.72
C ILE A 8 5.35 -5.44 -8.86
N LYS A 9 4.84 -6.52 -9.47
CA LYS A 9 3.80 -6.46 -10.50
C LYS A 9 2.44 -6.71 -9.86
N LEU A 10 1.51 -5.81 -10.11
CA LEU A 10 0.17 -5.82 -9.54
C LEU A 10 -0.87 -6.03 -10.66
N GLU A 11 -1.89 -6.85 -10.39
CA GLU A 11 -3.13 -6.90 -11.14
C GLU A 11 -4.22 -6.18 -10.34
N LEU A 12 -4.96 -5.27 -10.97
CA LEU A 12 -5.96 -4.43 -10.30
C LEU A 12 -7.38 -4.92 -10.58
N PHE A 13 -8.23 -4.92 -9.57
CA PHE A 13 -9.61 -5.43 -9.63
C PHE A 13 -10.58 -4.33 -10.08
N LEU A 14 -10.39 -3.81 -11.29
CA LEU A 14 -11.18 -2.67 -11.82
C LEU A 14 -12.70 -2.90 -11.75
N LYS A 15 -13.16 -4.14 -11.93
CA LYS A 15 -14.57 -4.49 -11.85
C LYS A 15 -15.14 -4.45 -10.43
N ASP A 16 -14.32 -4.80 -9.44
CA ASP A 16 -14.75 -4.95 -8.05
C ASP A 16 -14.56 -3.67 -7.22
N ALA A 17 -13.59 -2.83 -7.60
CA ALA A 17 -13.26 -1.58 -6.93
C ALA A 17 -12.91 -0.46 -7.94
N PRO A 18 -13.86 -0.05 -8.81
CA PRO A 18 -13.59 0.90 -9.89
C PRO A 18 -13.11 2.27 -9.42
N GLU A 19 -13.69 2.86 -8.39
CA GLU A 19 -13.26 4.18 -7.89
C GLU A 19 -11.84 4.11 -7.31
N THR A 20 -11.55 3.07 -6.54
CA THR A 20 -10.24 2.83 -5.92
C THR A 20 -9.16 2.60 -6.97
N VAL A 21 -9.43 1.73 -7.96
CA VAL A 21 -8.48 1.44 -9.04
C VAL A 21 -8.24 2.69 -9.89
N ASN A 22 -9.29 3.43 -10.25
CA ASN A 22 -9.13 4.67 -11.02
C ASN A 22 -8.34 5.73 -10.25
N ASN A 23 -8.56 5.86 -8.94
CA ASN A 23 -7.78 6.73 -8.07
C ASN A 23 -6.30 6.34 -8.05
N PHE A 24 -6.00 5.05 -7.82
CA PHE A 24 -4.63 4.54 -7.80
C PHE A 24 -3.92 4.74 -9.14
N LEU A 25 -4.59 4.46 -10.26
CA LEU A 25 -4.04 4.68 -11.60
C LEU A 25 -3.81 6.16 -11.89
N LYS A 26 -4.75 7.05 -11.52
CA LYS A 26 -4.60 8.49 -11.68
C LYS A 26 -3.36 9.00 -10.93
N LEU A 27 -3.27 8.70 -9.63
CA LEU A 27 -2.14 9.12 -8.80
C LEU A 27 -0.81 8.54 -9.31
N SER A 28 -0.81 7.30 -9.81
CA SER A 28 0.37 6.70 -10.45
C SER A 28 0.80 7.46 -11.70
N LYS A 29 -0.14 7.82 -12.59
CA LYS A 29 0.15 8.61 -13.81
C LYS A 29 0.68 10.01 -13.51
N GLU A 30 0.27 10.59 -12.38
CA GLU A 30 0.70 11.91 -11.92
C GLU A 30 2.05 11.87 -11.18
N GLY A 31 2.69 10.70 -11.04
CA GLY A 31 3.95 10.55 -10.29
C GLY A 31 3.78 10.74 -8.78
N PHE A 32 2.54 10.66 -8.27
CA PHE A 32 2.25 10.91 -6.86
C PHE A 32 3.02 9.96 -5.93
N TYR A 33 3.16 8.71 -6.33
CA TYR A 33 3.85 7.68 -5.54
C TYR A 33 5.38 7.71 -5.70
N ASP A 34 5.93 8.51 -6.61
CA ASP A 34 7.37 8.58 -6.82
C ASP A 34 8.03 9.22 -5.59
N GLY A 35 9.00 8.50 -5.02
CA GLY A 35 9.68 8.87 -3.77
C GLY A 35 8.91 8.53 -2.49
N VAL A 36 7.67 8.03 -2.58
CA VAL A 36 6.91 7.59 -1.39
C VAL A 36 7.57 6.36 -0.78
N ARG A 37 7.68 6.33 0.55
CA ARG A 37 8.29 5.23 1.29
C ARG A 37 7.25 4.28 1.85
N PHE A 38 7.66 3.02 2.06
CA PHE A 38 6.96 2.11 2.95
C PHE A 38 7.23 2.57 4.38
N HIS A 39 6.27 3.27 4.98
CA HIS A 39 6.44 3.91 6.29
C HIS A 39 6.04 3.01 7.47
N ARG A 40 5.42 1.85 7.18
CA ARG A 40 5.01 0.90 8.23
C ARG A 40 5.06 -0.53 7.72
N VAL A 41 5.86 -1.37 8.38
CA VAL A 41 6.08 -2.77 8.00
C VAL A 41 5.90 -3.67 9.22
N ILE A 42 4.93 -4.58 9.16
CA ILE A 42 4.66 -5.50 10.27
C ILE A 42 4.76 -6.92 9.73
N LYS A 43 5.78 -7.63 10.20
CA LYS A 43 6.02 -9.03 9.86
C LYS A 43 4.81 -9.91 10.20
N ASP A 44 4.50 -10.83 9.30
CA ASP A 44 3.34 -11.73 9.33
C ASP A 44 2.01 -10.97 9.35
N PHE A 45 1.99 -9.74 8.83
CA PHE A 45 0.79 -8.92 8.71
C PHE A 45 0.70 -8.20 7.36
N MET A 46 1.44 -7.11 7.18
CA MET A 46 1.36 -6.27 5.98
C MET A 46 2.54 -5.31 5.83
N ILE A 47 2.72 -4.78 4.62
CA ILE A 47 3.60 -3.65 4.30
C ILE A 47 2.75 -2.48 3.78
N GLN A 48 2.84 -1.31 4.40
CA GLN A 48 2.01 -0.13 4.10
C GLN A 48 2.82 1.00 3.49
N SER A 49 2.24 1.66 2.49
CA SER A 49 2.83 2.75 1.71
C SER A 49 1.73 3.71 1.21
N GLY A 50 2.08 4.64 0.33
CA GLY A 50 1.15 5.58 -0.30
C GLY A 50 0.92 6.88 0.46
N ASP A 51 1.73 7.19 1.47
CA ASP A 51 1.71 8.47 2.17
C ASP A 51 2.70 9.48 1.54
N PRO A 52 2.24 10.61 0.98
CA PRO A 52 3.14 11.64 0.44
C PRO A 52 4.06 12.31 1.48
N ASN A 53 3.72 12.31 2.76
CA ASN A 53 4.59 12.89 3.81
C ASN A 53 5.91 12.12 3.92
N SER A 54 5.88 10.81 3.67
CA SER A 54 7.05 9.93 3.76
C SER A 54 8.15 10.19 2.71
N LYS A 55 8.00 11.23 1.87
CA LYS A 55 9.01 11.61 0.87
C LYS A 55 10.21 12.34 1.51
N ASP A 56 10.01 12.98 2.64
CA ASP A 56 11.06 13.72 3.35
C ASP A 56 11.64 12.91 4.53
N ASP A 57 12.51 13.55 5.32
CA ASP A 57 13.19 12.90 6.45
C ASP A 57 12.47 13.14 7.80
N ASP A 58 11.32 13.83 7.80
CA ASP A 58 10.45 13.99 8.96
C ASP A 58 9.44 12.84 9.07
N TRP A 59 9.88 11.76 9.70
CA TRP A 59 9.05 10.58 9.97
C TRP A 59 7.91 10.83 10.99
N SER A 60 7.83 12.00 11.64
CA SER A 60 6.86 12.22 12.73
C SER A 60 5.42 12.34 12.26
N ASN A 61 5.21 12.59 10.96
CA ASN A 61 3.91 12.73 10.33
C ASN A 61 3.64 11.63 9.28
N ASP A 62 4.49 10.60 9.21
CA ASP A 62 4.29 9.42 8.39
C ASP A 62 3.02 8.67 8.82
N GLY A 63 2.25 8.20 7.85
CA GLY A 63 0.90 7.64 8.01
C GLY A 63 -0.23 8.69 8.07
N MET A 64 0.06 9.99 8.07
CA MET A 64 -0.95 11.05 8.22
C MET A 64 -1.28 11.78 6.91
N GLY A 65 -0.50 11.59 5.85
CA GLY A 65 -0.74 12.28 4.58
C GLY A 65 -1.70 11.55 3.65
N GLY A 66 -2.09 12.24 2.58
CA GLY A 66 -3.03 11.74 1.59
C GLY A 66 -3.12 12.66 0.38
N PRO A 67 -4.00 12.36 -0.60
CA PRO A 67 -4.06 13.09 -1.86
C PRO A 67 -4.87 14.40 -1.77
N GLY A 68 -5.22 14.84 -0.56
CA GLY A 68 -6.05 16.04 -0.31
C GLY A 68 -7.56 15.81 -0.38
N TYR A 69 -8.00 14.57 -0.56
CA TYR A 69 -9.42 14.17 -0.58
C TYR A 69 -9.58 12.75 -0.03
N SER A 70 -10.84 12.37 0.22
CA SER A 70 -11.22 11.01 0.60
C SER A 70 -12.39 10.49 -0.24
N PHE A 71 -12.53 9.18 -0.33
CA PHE A 71 -13.63 8.51 -1.01
C PHE A 71 -14.12 7.26 -0.27
N LYS A 72 -15.29 6.78 -0.67
CA LYS A 72 -16.03 5.68 -0.03
C LYS A 72 -15.31 4.33 -0.14
N ASP A 73 -15.69 3.40 0.72
CA ASP A 73 -15.26 2.01 0.61
C ASP A 73 -16.00 1.29 -0.54
N GLU A 74 -15.29 0.39 -1.24
CA GLU A 74 -15.85 -0.49 -2.27
C GLU A 74 -15.74 -1.95 -1.79
N ILE A 75 -16.49 -2.26 -0.72
CA ILE A 75 -16.46 -3.57 -0.09
C ILE A 75 -16.89 -4.65 -1.09
N ASN A 76 -16.04 -5.67 -1.25
CA ASN A 76 -16.17 -6.70 -2.26
C ASN A 76 -15.75 -8.09 -1.70
N PRO A 77 -16.00 -9.21 -2.41
CA PRO A 77 -15.78 -10.54 -1.86
C PRO A 77 -14.29 -10.97 -1.84
N ASN A 78 -13.37 -10.17 -2.37
CA ASN A 78 -11.94 -10.50 -2.36
C ASN A 78 -11.41 -10.49 -0.93
N LYS A 79 -10.89 -11.64 -0.49
CA LYS A 79 -10.40 -11.85 0.87
C LYS A 79 -9.02 -11.25 1.07
N LEU A 80 -8.77 -10.64 2.23
CA LEU A 80 -7.44 -10.13 2.57
C LEU A 80 -6.51 -11.27 2.99
N VAL A 81 -5.90 -11.91 1.99
CA VAL A 81 -4.90 -12.97 2.13
C VAL A 81 -3.56 -12.52 1.56
N ARG A 82 -2.49 -13.30 1.78
CA ARG A 82 -1.13 -12.99 1.32
C ARG A 82 -1.11 -12.54 -0.15
N GLY A 83 -0.47 -11.40 -0.42
CA GLY A 83 -0.31 -10.80 -1.74
C GLY A 83 -1.46 -9.88 -2.16
N ILE A 84 -2.53 -9.72 -1.37
CA ILE A 84 -3.63 -8.80 -1.71
C ILE A 84 -3.23 -7.36 -1.42
N LEU A 85 -3.55 -6.48 -2.37
CA LEU A 85 -3.43 -5.04 -2.27
C LEU A 85 -4.77 -4.45 -1.81
N ALA A 86 -4.74 -3.68 -0.73
CA ALA A 86 -5.93 -3.07 -0.14
C ALA A 86 -5.67 -1.64 0.36
N MET A 87 -6.73 -0.84 0.43
CA MET A 87 -6.64 0.55 0.90
C MET A 87 -6.46 0.61 2.42
N ALA A 88 -5.52 1.44 2.88
CA ALA A 88 -5.51 1.89 4.27
C ALA A 88 -6.56 3.01 4.43
N ASN A 89 -7.22 3.04 5.58
CA ASN A 89 -8.22 4.05 5.93
C ASN A 89 -8.18 4.36 7.43
N ALA A 90 -8.75 5.50 7.83
CA ALA A 90 -8.87 5.94 9.22
C ALA A 90 -10.29 5.67 9.79
N GLY A 91 -11.01 4.73 9.17
CA GLY A 91 -12.42 4.46 9.41
C GLY A 91 -13.22 4.39 8.10
N PRO A 92 -14.52 4.05 8.18
CA PRO A 92 -15.35 3.87 6.99
C PRO A 92 -15.35 5.08 6.08
N ASN A 93 -15.21 4.85 4.77
CA ASN A 93 -15.27 5.86 3.71
C ASN A 93 -14.18 6.95 3.79
N THR A 94 -12.99 6.59 4.25
CA THR A 94 -11.83 7.50 4.34
C THR A 94 -10.64 7.04 3.49
N ASN A 95 -10.92 6.35 2.38
CA ASN A 95 -9.87 5.95 1.45
C ASN A 95 -9.22 7.18 0.79
N GLY A 96 -7.90 7.17 0.66
CA GLY A 96 -7.12 8.25 0.05
C GLY A 96 -6.07 7.69 -0.91
N SER A 97 -4.80 7.82 -0.57
CA SER A 97 -3.68 7.30 -1.37
C SER A 97 -2.93 6.15 -0.70
N GLN A 98 -3.11 5.99 0.63
CA GLN A 98 -2.40 4.97 1.37
C GLN A 98 -2.98 3.58 1.10
N PHE A 99 -2.09 2.61 0.91
CA PHE A 99 -2.42 1.21 0.64
C PHE A 99 -1.48 0.28 1.41
N PHE A 100 -1.85 -0.98 1.52
CA PHE A 100 -0.97 -2.02 2.03
C PHE A 100 -1.04 -3.28 1.17
N ILE A 101 0.05 -4.05 1.19
CA ILE A 101 0.09 -5.42 0.65
C ILE A 101 0.10 -6.36 1.85
N VAL A 102 -0.85 -7.30 1.88
CA VAL A 102 -0.97 -8.31 2.94
C VAL A 102 0.18 -9.31 2.83
N THR A 103 0.88 -9.57 3.93
CA THR A 103 1.91 -10.59 4.01
C THR A 103 1.50 -11.77 4.89
N ALA A 104 0.57 -11.58 5.84
CA ALA A 104 -0.05 -12.68 6.57
C ALA A 104 -0.66 -13.72 5.63
N ILE A 105 -0.70 -14.99 6.04
CA ILE A 105 -1.47 -16.04 5.33
C ILE A 105 -2.91 -15.58 5.11
N SER A 106 -3.52 -14.97 6.13
CA SER A 106 -4.86 -14.39 6.06
C SER A 106 -5.05 -13.31 7.13
N ALA A 107 -5.78 -12.25 6.80
CA ALA A 107 -6.19 -11.17 7.70
C ALA A 107 -7.73 -10.98 7.69
N PRO A 108 -8.53 -12.00 8.04
CA PRO A 108 -10.00 -11.94 7.92
C PRO A 108 -10.66 -10.86 8.79
N TRP A 109 -9.97 -10.35 9.82
CA TRP A 109 -10.47 -9.24 10.64
C TRP A 109 -10.51 -7.90 9.88
N LEU A 110 -9.84 -7.82 8.73
CA LEU A 110 -9.85 -6.66 7.83
C LEU A 110 -10.87 -6.81 6.68
N ASP A 111 -11.39 -8.02 6.43
CA ASP A 111 -12.41 -8.25 5.42
C ASP A 111 -13.65 -7.36 5.70
N GLY A 112 -14.14 -6.68 4.67
CA GLY A 112 -15.29 -5.79 4.80
C GLY A 112 -15.00 -4.46 5.50
N ARG A 113 -13.74 -4.21 5.88
CA ARG A 113 -13.28 -2.93 6.48
C ARG A 113 -12.32 -2.16 5.59
N HIS A 114 -11.64 -2.86 4.68
CA HIS A 114 -10.71 -2.29 3.72
C HIS A 114 -11.08 -2.74 2.31
N THR A 115 -11.01 -1.82 1.35
CA THR A 115 -11.24 -2.13 -0.06
C THR A 115 -10.07 -2.93 -0.61
N ALA A 116 -10.28 -4.21 -0.92
CA ALA A 116 -9.34 -5.00 -1.72
C ALA A 116 -9.45 -4.58 -3.19
N PHE A 117 -8.37 -4.10 -3.80
CA PHE A 117 -8.42 -3.52 -5.15
C PHE A 117 -7.33 -4.05 -6.09
N GLY A 118 -6.54 -5.02 -5.65
CA GLY A 118 -5.62 -5.73 -6.52
C GLY A 118 -4.87 -6.87 -5.83
N ARG A 119 -3.93 -7.47 -6.54
CA ARG A 119 -3.03 -8.50 -6.02
C ARG A 119 -1.66 -8.45 -6.67
N VAL A 120 -0.66 -8.94 -5.96
CA VAL A 120 0.67 -9.21 -6.50
C VAL A 120 0.58 -10.42 -7.44
N VAL A 121 1.07 -10.26 -8.67
CA VAL A 121 1.17 -11.32 -9.68
C VAL A 121 2.62 -11.72 -10.00
N SER A 122 3.59 -10.89 -9.61
CA SER A 122 5.03 -11.19 -9.65
C SER A 122 5.75 -10.27 -8.67
N GLY A 123 6.90 -10.69 -8.12
CA GLY A 123 7.66 -9.87 -7.18
C GLY A 123 7.27 -10.07 -5.70
N MET A 124 6.71 -11.23 -5.35
CA MET A 124 6.46 -11.57 -3.94
C MET A 124 7.76 -11.67 -3.15
N GLU A 125 8.86 -12.08 -3.77
CA GLU A 125 10.20 -12.05 -3.19
C GLU A 125 10.64 -10.63 -2.78
N THR A 126 10.22 -9.60 -3.52
CA THR A 126 10.45 -8.20 -3.14
C THR A 126 9.55 -7.79 -1.98
N VAL A 127 8.27 -8.18 -1.99
CA VAL A 127 7.35 -7.97 -0.85
C VAL A 127 7.92 -8.60 0.42
N ASP A 128 8.45 -9.83 0.31
CA ASP A 128 9.04 -10.58 1.42
C ASP A 128 10.36 -9.95 1.88
N ALA A 129 11.17 -9.41 0.97
CA ALA A 129 12.37 -8.67 1.32
C ALA A 129 12.05 -7.38 2.10
N ILE A 130 10.99 -6.67 1.71
CA ILE A 130 10.49 -5.48 2.42
C ILE A 130 9.97 -5.88 3.80
N GLU A 131 9.15 -6.93 3.90
CA GLU A 131 8.60 -7.45 5.16
C GLU A 131 9.69 -7.80 6.18
N ASN A 132 10.81 -8.37 5.72
CA ASN A 132 11.89 -8.84 6.58
C ASN A 132 12.94 -7.76 6.92
N THR A 133 12.71 -6.50 6.55
CA THR A 133 13.57 -5.40 7.00
C THR A 133 13.45 -5.18 8.52
N ALA A 134 14.48 -4.59 9.12
CA ALA A 134 14.43 -4.21 10.53
C ALA A 134 13.55 -2.99 10.72
N THR A 135 12.69 -2.99 11.74
CA THR A 135 11.77 -1.89 12.05
C THR A 135 11.98 -1.34 13.46
N ASP A 136 11.69 -0.05 13.62
CA ASP A 136 11.66 0.61 14.92
C ASP A 136 10.23 0.59 15.49
N LYS A 137 10.01 -0.32 16.46
CA LYS A 137 8.73 -0.45 17.16
C LYS A 137 8.34 0.79 17.96
N SER A 138 9.31 1.58 18.41
CA SER A 138 9.02 2.84 19.12
C SER A 138 8.47 3.91 18.18
N ARG A 139 8.57 3.69 16.86
CA ARG A 139 8.09 4.57 15.79
C ARG A 139 7.01 3.89 14.94
N GLY A 140 6.19 3.03 15.56
CA GLY A 140 5.03 2.44 14.88
C GLY A 140 5.37 1.43 13.79
N ASP A 141 6.47 0.69 13.96
CA ASP A 141 6.98 -0.32 13.02
C ASP A 141 7.51 0.30 11.71
N HIS A 142 8.11 1.48 11.80
CA HIS A 142 8.78 2.17 10.70
C HIS A 142 10.09 1.43 10.30
N PRO A 143 10.33 1.14 9.02
CA PRO A 143 11.60 0.57 8.56
C PRO A 143 12.83 1.42 8.92
N ILE A 144 13.88 0.79 9.46
CA ILE A 144 15.14 1.48 9.80
C ILE A 144 15.84 2.00 8.54
N GLU A 145 15.74 1.26 7.43
CA GLU A 145 16.21 1.70 6.12
C GLU A 145 15.05 2.24 5.28
N ASN A 146 15.31 3.27 4.48
CA ASN A 146 14.32 3.79 3.56
C ASN A 146 14.03 2.78 2.44
N ILE A 147 12.78 2.36 2.34
CA ILE A 147 12.27 1.53 1.25
C ILE A 147 11.34 2.38 0.41
N THR A 148 11.77 2.72 -0.79
CA THR A 148 11.18 3.79 -1.60
C THR A 148 10.56 3.23 -2.88
N ILE A 149 9.36 3.70 -3.22
CA ILE A 149 8.77 3.54 -4.55
C ILE A 149 9.48 4.51 -5.48
N GLU A 150 10.24 3.98 -6.43
CA GLU A 150 10.97 4.79 -7.40
C GLU A 150 10.05 5.25 -8.53
N SER A 151 9.13 4.37 -8.96
CA SER A 151 8.10 4.70 -9.95
C SER A 151 6.98 3.64 -10.00
N ILE A 152 5.82 4.03 -10.51
CA ILE A 152 4.75 3.10 -10.89
C ILE A 152 4.44 3.24 -12.38
N GLU A 153 4.78 2.18 -13.13
CA GLU A 153 4.46 2.05 -14.55
C GLU A 153 3.14 1.29 -14.74
N ILE A 154 2.28 1.80 -15.63
CA ILE A 154 1.02 1.17 -16.00
C ILE A 154 1.25 0.38 -17.27
N LEU A 155 0.88 -0.90 -17.23
CA LEU A 155 1.04 -1.84 -18.33
C LEU A 155 -0.32 -2.05 -19.00
N ASP A 156 -0.34 -2.04 -20.33
CA ASP A 156 -1.52 -2.33 -21.16
C ASP A 156 -1.74 -3.84 -21.38
#